data_AF-A0A3S3G3M4-F1
#
_entry.id   AF-A0A3S3G3M4-F1
#
_cell.length_a   1.000
_cell.length_b   1.000
_cell.length_c   1.000
_cell.angle_alpha   90.00
_cell.angle_beta   90.00
_cell.angle_gamma   90.00
#
_symmetry.space_group_name_H-M   'P 1'
#
loop_
_entity.id
_entity.type
_entity.pdbx_description
1 polymer ?
#
loop_
_entity_poly.entity_id
_entity_poly.type
_entity_poly.pdbx_seq_one_letter_code
_entity_poly.pdbx_strand_id
1 'polypeptide(L)'
;MALSPLALLFFGLATQYGPVAKDYVRQHENHSRLVAFWRKLIPERRDALLNDAAAPTAGNPNGDVPLVLFLDYNCPRCRAEDRTIQQALKHDPMLKVVYKHCPGKRPGSKFAALAALASSKQGKYEAFHHALMAARGQLSQFDILTIARHVGLEVEQLKRDMEDRAIENVLARNCALAKELYINVTPALVLGDEVISGVLKIHTLERFIAKEREEAKRRAGSQLRHFDSVAAGAIPFFGHECRFSRRAKSLIWPGNAVLACKVLHSARFPQLGRTRSHSSGSIQPVLVFPFRHRRLSPKPRQKIGGRRADACFRSRPARR
;
A
#
# COMPACT_ATOMS: atom_id res chain seq x y z
N MET A 1 49.83 36.38 30.26
CA MET A 1 48.46 36.25 30.84
C MET A 1 48.14 34.76 30.92
N ALA A 2 48.23 34.16 32.11
CA ALA A 2 47.87 32.76 32.29
C ALA A 2 46.34 32.64 32.38
N LEU A 3 45.73 31.83 31.52
CA LEU A 3 44.31 31.50 31.62
C LEU A 3 44.08 30.77 32.94
N SER A 4 43.02 31.15 33.65
CA SER A 4 42.62 30.49 34.90
C SER A 4 42.49 28.97 34.69
N PRO A 5 42.87 28.13 35.68
CA PRO A 5 42.67 26.68 35.63
C PRO A 5 41.23 26.29 35.27
N LEU A 6 40.26 27.12 35.68
CA LEU A 6 38.85 26.94 35.35
C LEU A 6 38.58 27.17 33.85
N ALA A 7 39.20 28.19 33.25
CA ALA A 7 39.06 28.48 31.83
C ALA A 7 39.67 27.36 30.96
N LEU A 8 40.78 26.74 31.40
CA LEU A 8 41.37 25.59 30.73
C LEU A 8 40.48 24.34 30.82
N LEU A 9 39.81 24.12 31.97
CA LEU A 9 38.82 23.05 32.12
C LEU A 9 37.61 23.26 31.21
N PHE A 10 37.06 24.47 31.14
CA PHE A 10 35.95 24.79 30.23
C PHE A 10 36.35 24.64 28.75
N PHE A 11 37.56 25.07 28.37
CA PHE A 11 38.06 24.92 27.01
C PHE A 11 38.30 23.44 26.66
N GLY A 12 38.80 22.64 27.60
CA GLY A 12 38.94 21.19 27.48
C GLY A 12 37.59 20.47 27.31
N LEU A 13 36.58 20.84 28.09
CA LEU A 13 35.24 20.27 27.97
C LEU A 13 34.56 20.70 26.64
N ALA A 14 34.68 21.95 26.23
CA ALA A 14 34.10 22.42 24.98
C ALA A 14 34.75 21.77 23.74
N THR A 15 36.05 21.52 23.77
CA THR A 15 36.76 20.79 22.71
C THR A 15 36.44 19.30 22.72
N GLN A 16 36.32 18.69 23.91
CA GLN A 16 36.00 17.27 24.06
C GLN A 16 34.54 16.94 23.69
N TYR A 17 33.57 17.78 24.09
CA TYR A 17 32.13 17.51 23.92
C TYR A 17 31.45 18.33 22.82
N GLY A 18 32.10 19.37 22.30
CA GLY A 18 31.57 20.23 21.24
C GLY A 18 31.17 19.49 19.96
N PRO A 19 31.97 18.56 19.43
CA PRO A 19 31.60 17.76 18.26
C PRO A 19 30.36 16.90 18.51
N VAL A 20 30.29 16.23 19.67
CA VAL A 20 29.14 15.38 20.05
C VAL A 20 27.87 16.19 20.18
N ALA A 21 27.93 17.37 20.81
CA ALA A 21 26.79 18.27 20.91
C ALA A 21 26.33 18.79 19.53
N LYS A 22 27.26 19.13 18.63
CA LYS A 22 26.93 19.57 17.26
C LYS A 22 26.28 18.47 16.44
N ASP A 23 26.79 17.24 16.53
CA ASP A 23 26.22 16.08 15.83
C ASP A 23 24.84 15.74 16.38
N TYR A 24 24.66 15.80 17.70
CA TYR A 24 23.36 15.61 18.35
C TYR A 24 22.33 16.64 17.88
N VAL A 25 22.67 17.94 17.91
CA VAL A 25 21.77 19.02 17.44
C VAL A 25 21.43 18.84 15.97
N ARG A 26 22.44 18.58 15.11
CA ARG A 26 22.24 18.33 13.68
C ARG A 26 21.33 17.13 13.42
N GLN A 27 21.51 16.04 14.16
CA GLN A 27 20.67 14.85 14.04
C GLN A 27 19.22 15.14 14.45
N HIS A 28 19.00 15.91 15.51
CA HIS A 28 17.67 16.29 15.98
C HIS A 28 16.97 17.28 15.03
N GLU A 29 17.71 18.24 14.47
CA GLU A 29 17.19 19.14 13.44
C GLU A 29 16.79 18.37 12.17
N ASN A 30 17.63 17.44 11.72
CA ASN A 30 17.33 16.59 10.57
C ASN A 30 16.11 15.70 10.82
N HIS A 31 16.01 15.09 12.00
CA HIS A 31 14.85 14.29 12.38
C HIS A 31 13.57 15.13 12.44
N SER A 32 13.62 16.32 13.04
CA SER A 32 12.47 17.23 13.14
C SER A 32 11.99 17.70 11.75
N ARG A 33 12.93 17.96 10.83
CA ARG A 33 12.61 18.27 9.42
C ARG A 33 11.97 17.10 8.70
N LEU A 34 12.47 15.87 8.91
CA LEU A 34 11.86 14.66 8.33
C LEU A 34 10.46 14.40 8.88
N VAL A 35 10.25 14.57 10.19
CA VAL A 35 8.92 14.45 10.80
C VAL A 35 7.96 15.50 10.23
N ALA A 36 8.39 16.75 10.10
CA ALA A 36 7.57 17.80 9.48
C ALA A 36 7.26 17.50 8.00
N PHE A 37 8.20 16.90 7.28
CA PHE A 37 8.00 16.43 5.91
C PHE A 37 6.97 15.29 5.84
N TRP A 38 7.12 14.26 6.67
CA TRP A 38 6.20 13.12 6.73
C TRP A 38 4.78 13.52 7.12
N ARG A 39 4.64 14.44 8.08
CA ARG A 39 3.32 14.98 8.48
C ARG A 39 2.55 15.66 7.35
N LYS A 40 3.27 16.12 6.31
CA LYS A 40 2.65 16.64 5.08
C LYS A 40 2.41 15.54 4.06
N LEU A 41 3.41 14.70 3.81
CA LEU A 41 3.36 13.72 2.71
C LEU A 41 2.51 12.48 3.00
N ILE A 42 2.53 11.94 4.22
CA ILE A 42 1.80 10.70 4.56
C ILE A 42 0.29 10.86 4.35
N PRO A 43 -0.37 11.96 4.76
CA PRO A 43 -1.77 12.19 4.42
C PRO A 43 -2.06 12.12 2.92
N GLU A 44 -1.19 12.68 2.08
CA GLU A 44 -1.34 12.65 0.61
C GLU A 44 -1.09 11.26 0.00
N ARG A 45 -0.41 10.36 0.72
CA ARG A 45 -0.11 8.98 0.29
C ARG A 45 -0.89 7.94 1.06
N ARG A 46 -1.85 8.36 1.89
CA ARG A 46 -2.58 7.49 2.81
C ARG A 46 -3.28 6.34 2.09
N ASP A 47 -3.93 6.61 0.96
CA ASP A 47 -4.57 5.56 0.16
C ASP A 47 -3.57 4.55 -0.39
N ALA A 48 -2.43 5.01 -0.92
CA ALA A 48 -1.39 4.12 -1.43
C ALA A 48 -0.75 3.28 -0.31
N LEU A 49 -0.65 3.83 0.90
CA LEU A 49 -0.13 3.16 2.09
C LEU A 49 -1.11 2.13 2.65
N LEU A 50 -2.40 2.46 2.76
CA LEU A 50 -3.38 1.70 3.56
C LEU A 50 -4.41 0.92 2.73
N ASN A 51 -4.73 1.40 1.53
CA ASN A 51 -5.90 0.97 0.75
C ASN A 51 -5.51 0.33 -0.60
N ASP A 52 -4.26 -0.14 -0.75
CA ASP A 52 -3.85 -0.95 -1.91
C ASP A 52 -4.45 -2.35 -1.80
N ALA A 53 -5.42 -2.66 -2.66
CA ALA A 53 -6.14 -3.95 -2.65
C ALA A 53 -5.24 -5.18 -2.86
N ALA A 54 -4.05 -5.01 -3.44
CA ALA A 54 -3.09 -6.09 -3.61
C ALA A 54 -2.03 -6.15 -2.50
N ALA A 55 -2.05 -5.22 -1.54
CA ALA A 55 -1.20 -5.28 -0.36
C ALA A 55 -1.80 -6.27 0.65
N PRO A 56 -1.07 -7.31 1.04
CA PRO A 56 -1.55 -8.24 2.06
C PRO A 56 -1.71 -7.55 3.42
N THR A 57 -2.73 -7.95 4.17
CA THR A 57 -3.01 -7.42 5.50
C THR A 57 -3.10 -8.52 6.55
N ALA A 58 -2.82 -8.19 7.81
CA ALA A 58 -3.04 -9.03 8.97
C ALA A 58 -3.78 -8.27 10.09
N GLY A 59 -4.27 -9.01 11.08
CA GLY A 59 -5.09 -8.46 12.16
C GLY A 59 -6.51 -8.17 11.71
N ASN A 60 -7.09 -7.10 12.23
CA ASN A 60 -8.47 -6.71 11.94
C ASN A 60 -8.53 -5.82 10.68
N PRO A 61 -9.20 -6.24 9.59
CA PRO A 61 -9.36 -5.41 8.39
C PRO A 61 -10.03 -4.05 8.63
N ASN A 62 -10.84 -3.97 9.70
CA ASN A 62 -11.56 -2.78 10.17
C ASN A 62 -10.92 -2.19 11.45
N GLY A 63 -9.64 -2.47 11.69
CA GLY A 63 -8.90 -1.97 12.83
C GLY A 63 -8.87 -0.44 12.91
N ASP A 64 -8.86 0.09 14.14
CA ASP A 64 -8.90 1.53 14.40
C ASP A 64 -7.52 2.20 14.26
N VAL A 65 -6.46 1.40 14.34
CA VAL A 65 -5.08 1.83 14.14
C VAL A 65 -4.48 1.04 12.98
N PRO A 66 -4.36 1.64 11.79
CA PRO A 66 -3.66 1.04 10.67
C PRO A 66 -2.15 1.27 10.78
N LEU A 67 -1.39 0.19 10.73
CA LEU A 67 0.07 0.16 10.76
C LEU A 67 0.59 -0.41 9.45
N VAL A 68 1.51 0.29 8.79
CA VAL A 68 2.18 -0.22 7.57
C VAL A 68 3.56 -0.73 7.93
N LEU A 69 3.92 -1.92 7.46
CA LEU A 69 5.27 -2.48 7.63
C LEU A 69 5.96 -2.64 6.27
N PHE A 70 7.05 -1.90 6.07
CA PHE A 70 8.00 -2.11 4.97
C PHE A 70 9.02 -3.17 5.34
N LEU A 71 9.13 -4.23 4.53
CA LEU A 71 9.91 -5.42 4.88
C LEU A 71 10.68 -6.09 3.74
N ASP A 72 11.66 -6.90 4.14
CA ASP A 72 12.45 -7.81 3.30
C ASP A 72 12.71 -9.12 4.07
N TYR A 73 12.37 -10.27 3.47
CA TYR A 73 12.51 -11.60 4.07
C TYR A 73 13.96 -12.02 4.36
N ASN A 74 14.95 -11.46 3.66
CA ASN A 74 16.37 -11.69 3.92
C ASN A 74 17.00 -10.60 4.80
N CYS A 75 16.20 -9.73 5.41
CA CYS A 75 16.67 -8.80 6.43
C CYS A 75 16.52 -9.40 7.84
N PRO A 76 17.62 -9.65 8.59
CA PRO A 76 17.54 -10.20 9.95
C PRO A 76 16.72 -9.33 10.90
N ARG A 77 16.80 -8.00 10.73
CA ARG A 77 16.01 -7.05 11.53
C ARG A 77 14.53 -7.13 11.21
N CYS A 78 14.14 -7.38 9.96
CA CYS A 78 12.72 -7.58 9.61
C CYS A 78 12.14 -8.81 10.29
N ARG A 79 12.90 -9.91 10.39
CA ARG A 79 12.46 -11.12 11.12
C ARG A 79 12.30 -10.86 12.62
N ALA A 80 13.12 -10.00 13.19
CA ALA A 80 12.97 -9.57 14.58
C ALA A 80 11.72 -8.72 14.78
N GLU A 81 11.48 -7.76 13.88
CA GLU A 81 10.31 -6.89 13.94
C GLU A 81 9.00 -7.64 13.67
N ASP A 82 9.00 -8.60 12.75
CA ASP A 82 7.82 -9.45 12.50
C ASP A 82 7.38 -10.14 13.80
N ARG A 83 8.30 -10.66 14.62
CA ARG A 83 7.95 -11.21 15.94
C ARG A 83 7.29 -10.18 16.86
N THR A 84 7.77 -8.93 16.85
CA THR A 84 7.16 -7.83 17.61
C THR A 84 5.75 -7.53 17.09
N ILE A 85 5.55 -7.50 15.78
CA ILE A 85 4.25 -7.28 15.13
C ILE A 85 3.27 -8.41 15.47
N GLN A 86 3.71 -9.67 15.43
CA GLN A 86 2.90 -10.83 15.81
C GLN A 86 2.47 -10.78 17.28
N GLN A 87 3.33 -10.27 18.17
CA GLN A 87 2.95 -10.05 19.57
C GLN A 87 1.91 -8.94 19.70
N ALA A 88 2.11 -7.81 19.01
CA ALA A 88 1.16 -6.70 19.02
C ALA A 88 -0.22 -7.09 18.48
N LEU A 89 -0.28 -7.86 17.39
CA LEU A 89 -1.52 -8.40 16.84
C LEU A 89 -2.27 -9.32 17.82
N LYS A 90 -1.55 -10.04 18.69
CA LYS A 90 -2.17 -10.87 19.75
C LYS A 90 -2.68 -10.03 20.91
N HIS A 91 -1.99 -8.93 21.25
CA HIS A 91 -2.35 -8.08 22.38
C HIS A 91 -3.46 -7.07 22.02
N ASP A 92 -3.58 -6.69 20.75
CA ASP A 92 -4.53 -5.68 20.28
C ASP A 92 -5.39 -6.20 19.11
N PRO A 93 -6.60 -6.72 19.39
CA PRO A 93 -7.53 -7.21 18.37
C PRO A 93 -8.06 -6.14 17.41
N MET A 94 -7.83 -4.85 17.69
CA MET A 94 -8.24 -3.74 16.83
C MET A 94 -7.09 -3.23 15.95
N LEU A 95 -5.91 -3.85 16.02
CA LEU A 95 -4.78 -3.50 15.16
C LEU A 95 -4.98 -4.04 13.73
N LYS A 96 -4.74 -3.18 12.74
CA LYS A 96 -4.62 -3.56 11.33
C LYS A 96 -3.17 -3.41 10.89
N VAL A 97 -2.60 -4.45 10.28
CA VAL A 97 -1.26 -4.39 9.70
C VAL A 97 -1.35 -4.52 8.18
N VAL A 98 -0.69 -3.63 7.45
CA VAL A 98 -0.56 -3.66 5.99
C VAL A 98 0.89 -3.92 5.63
N TYR A 99 1.15 -4.98 4.87
CA TYR A 99 2.51 -5.35 4.48
C TYR A 99 2.90 -4.72 3.15
N LYS A 100 4.06 -4.06 3.13
CA LYS A 100 4.67 -3.45 1.95
C LYS A 100 6.03 -4.08 1.68
N HIS A 101 6.07 -5.06 0.79
CA HIS A 101 7.34 -5.66 0.39
C HIS A 101 8.17 -4.65 -0.37
N CYS A 102 9.36 -4.34 0.14
CA CYS A 102 10.39 -3.62 -0.59
C CYS A 102 11.74 -4.30 -0.35
N PRO A 103 12.10 -5.29 -1.18
CA PRO A 103 13.28 -6.10 -1.00
C PRO A 103 14.55 -5.26 -1.19
N GLY A 104 15.53 -5.45 -0.30
CA GLY A 104 16.85 -4.88 -0.48
C GLY A 104 17.65 -5.60 -1.56
N LYS A 105 18.96 -5.32 -1.61
CA LYS A 105 19.87 -5.87 -2.63
C LYS A 105 20.40 -7.28 -2.30
N ARG A 106 19.96 -7.91 -1.21
CA ARG A 106 20.44 -9.25 -0.85
C ARG A 106 19.94 -10.29 -1.85
N PRO A 107 20.76 -11.29 -2.22
CA PRO A 107 20.32 -12.37 -3.10
C PRO A 107 19.07 -13.05 -2.54
N GLY A 108 18.11 -13.37 -3.41
CA GLY A 108 16.85 -14.01 -3.03
C GLY A 108 15.77 -13.08 -2.46
N SER A 109 16.09 -11.84 -2.02
CA SER A 109 15.10 -10.91 -1.45
C SER A 109 13.95 -10.61 -2.42
N LYS A 110 14.28 -10.28 -3.68
CA LYS A 110 13.27 -10.01 -4.72
C LYS A 110 12.42 -11.24 -4.99
N PHE A 111 13.03 -12.42 -5.11
CA PHE A 111 12.32 -13.66 -5.35
C PHE A 111 11.36 -14.00 -4.20
N ALA A 112 11.79 -13.82 -2.94
CA ALA A 112 10.94 -14.03 -1.77
C ALA A 112 9.73 -13.07 -1.75
N ALA A 113 9.95 -11.79 -2.08
CA ALA A 113 8.87 -10.81 -2.15
C ALA A 113 7.84 -11.14 -3.23
N LEU A 114 8.29 -11.50 -4.44
CA LEU A 114 7.41 -11.93 -5.53
C LEU A 114 6.64 -13.21 -5.16
N ALA A 115 7.32 -14.20 -4.59
CA ALA A 115 6.69 -15.45 -4.16
C ALA A 115 5.64 -15.20 -3.07
N ALA A 116 5.94 -14.34 -2.09
CA ALA A 116 4.97 -13.98 -1.06
C ALA A 116 3.73 -13.32 -1.68
N LEU A 117 3.90 -12.29 -2.51
CA LEU A 117 2.77 -11.63 -3.16
C LEU A 117 1.96 -12.58 -4.07
N ALA A 118 2.64 -13.46 -4.81
CA ALA A 118 2.00 -14.49 -5.63
C ALA A 118 1.17 -15.49 -4.80
N SER A 119 1.64 -15.85 -3.60
CA SER A 119 0.94 -16.80 -2.72
C SER A 119 -0.44 -16.31 -2.26
N SER A 120 -0.71 -15.01 -2.33
CA SER A 120 -2.04 -14.43 -2.08
C SER A 120 -3.10 -14.99 -3.04
N LYS A 121 -2.75 -15.29 -4.29
CA LYS A 121 -3.67 -15.90 -5.27
C LYS A 121 -4.12 -17.31 -4.89
N GLN A 122 -3.38 -17.97 -4.01
CA GLN A 122 -3.72 -19.29 -3.46
C GLN A 122 -4.31 -19.20 -2.04
N GLY A 123 -4.56 -17.98 -1.52
CA GLY A 123 -5.10 -17.77 -0.18
C GLY A 123 -4.14 -18.15 0.96
N LYS A 124 -2.83 -18.27 0.69
CA LYS A 124 -1.83 -18.77 1.65
C LYS A 124 -0.73 -17.77 2.01
N TYR A 125 -0.99 -16.48 1.76
CA TYR A 125 -0.03 -15.42 2.07
C TYR A 125 0.43 -15.45 3.53
N GLU A 126 -0.49 -15.49 4.49
CA GLU A 126 -0.14 -15.38 5.92
C GLU A 126 0.75 -16.54 6.38
N ALA A 127 0.33 -17.78 6.08
CA ALA A 127 1.09 -18.98 6.41
C ALA A 127 2.49 -18.95 5.78
N PHE A 128 2.58 -18.52 4.51
CA PHE A 128 3.86 -18.44 3.81
C PHE A 128 4.75 -17.30 4.34
N HIS A 129 4.16 -16.14 4.62
CA HIS A 129 4.85 -14.99 5.21
C HIS A 129 5.50 -15.37 6.55
N HIS A 130 4.75 -16.00 7.46
CA HIS A 130 5.27 -16.44 8.75
C HIS A 130 6.40 -17.47 8.59
N ALA A 131 6.24 -18.42 7.67
CA ALA A 131 7.27 -19.44 7.43
C ALA A 131 8.58 -18.83 6.86
N LEU A 132 8.48 -17.85 5.95
CA LEU A 132 9.64 -17.13 5.44
C LEU A 132 10.33 -16.27 6.52
N MET A 133 9.55 -15.60 7.38
CA MET A 133 10.09 -14.78 8.47
C MET A 133 10.73 -15.63 9.58
N ALA A 134 10.21 -16.83 9.83
CA ALA A 134 10.75 -17.75 10.83
C ALA A 134 11.99 -18.53 10.36
N ALA A 135 12.24 -18.59 9.05
CA ALA A 135 13.37 -19.32 8.50
C ALA A 135 14.71 -18.78 8.99
N ARG A 136 15.73 -19.64 9.00
CA ARG A 136 17.10 -19.29 9.43
C ARG A 136 18.00 -19.03 8.23
N GLY A 137 18.98 -18.15 8.40
CA GLY A 137 19.94 -17.82 7.35
C GLY A 137 19.34 -17.05 6.17
N GLN A 138 20.16 -16.82 5.15
CA GLN A 138 19.73 -16.19 3.92
C GLN A 138 18.98 -17.20 3.06
N LEU A 139 17.78 -16.83 2.60
CA LEU A 139 16.92 -17.65 1.78
C LEU A 139 17.36 -17.61 0.32
N SER A 140 17.71 -18.77 -0.22
CA SER A 140 17.84 -19.00 -1.66
C SER A 140 16.48 -19.24 -2.31
N GLN A 141 16.44 -19.24 -3.65
CA GLN A 141 15.21 -19.61 -4.38
C GLN A 141 14.76 -21.03 -4.03
N PHE A 142 15.70 -21.96 -3.85
CA PHE A 142 15.41 -23.34 -3.47
C PHE A 142 14.74 -23.42 -2.09
N ASP A 143 15.24 -22.66 -1.11
CA ASP A 143 14.66 -22.63 0.24
C ASP A 143 13.24 -22.07 0.20
N ILE A 144 13.02 -20.99 -0.54
CA ILE A 144 11.72 -20.32 -0.68
C ILE A 144 10.68 -21.27 -1.28
N LEU A 145 11.03 -21.99 -2.34
CA LEU A 145 10.13 -22.97 -2.97
C LEU A 145 9.90 -24.21 -2.10
N THR A 146 10.89 -24.59 -1.29
CA THR A 146 10.74 -25.69 -0.31
C THR A 146 9.78 -25.31 0.81
N ILE A 147 9.94 -24.09 1.37
CA ILE A 147 9.01 -23.53 2.36
C ILE A 147 7.61 -23.43 1.77
N ALA A 148 7.49 -22.96 0.52
CA ALA A 148 6.20 -22.86 -0.17
C ALA A 148 5.48 -24.21 -0.21
N ARG A 149 6.19 -25.28 -0.59
CA ARG A 149 5.65 -26.64 -0.58
C ARG A 149 5.21 -27.07 0.82
N HIS A 150 5.99 -26.77 1.86
CA HIS A 150 5.67 -27.15 3.23
C HIS A 150 4.42 -26.45 3.79
N VAL A 151 4.16 -25.21 3.39
CA VAL A 151 2.90 -24.52 3.73
C VAL A 151 1.74 -24.89 2.78
N GLY A 152 1.98 -25.86 1.88
CA GLY A 152 0.99 -26.42 0.97
C GLY A 152 0.67 -25.57 -0.26
N LEU A 153 1.54 -24.64 -0.67
CA LEU A 153 1.38 -23.95 -1.95
C LEU A 153 1.63 -24.93 -3.12
N GLU A 154 0.85 -24.77 -4.19
CA GLU A 154 1.16 -25.39 -5.48
C GLU A 154 2.32 -24.60 -6.09
N VAL A 155 3.50 -25.23 -6.12
CA VAL A 155 4.77 -24.57 -6.43
C VAL A 155 4.85 -24.15 -7.89
N GLU A 156 4.28 -24.92 -8.81
CA GLU A 156 4.34 -24.59 -10.24
C GLU A 156 3.39 -23.43 -10.57
N GLN A 157 2.20 -23.37 -9.94
CA GLN A 157 1.31 -22.22 -9.98
C GLN A 157 1.99 -21.01 -9.36
N LEU A 158 2.66 -21.16 -8.21
CA LEU A 158 3.37 -20.06 -7.56
C LEU A 158 4.40 -19.45 -8.51
N LYS A 159 5.24 -20.28 -9.16
CA LYS A 159 6.23 -19.79 -10.13
C LYS A 159 5.59 -19.03 -11.29
N ARG A 160 4.51 -19.57 -11.88
CA ARG A 160 3.76 -18.89 -12.96
C ARG A 160 3.18 -17.55 -12.47
N ASP A 161 2.61 -17.53 -11.27
CA ASP A 161 2.02 -16.33 -10.70
C ASP A 161 3.07 -15.26 -10.36
N MET A 162 4.30 -15.65 -10.00
CA MET A 162 5.41 -14.72 -9.78
C MET A 162 5.83 -13.95 -11.03
N GLU A 163 5.53 -14.47 -12.23
CA GLU A 163 5.81 -13.81 -13.51
C GLU A 163 4.74 -12.78 -13.90
N ASP A 164 3.65 -12.69 -13.14
CA ASP A 164 2.58 -11.72 -13.39
C ASP A 164 3.08 -10.29 -13.19
N ARG A 165 2.95 -9.48 -14.25
CA ARG A 165 3.31 -8.06 -14.24
C ARG A 165 2.55 -7.27 -13.16
N ALA A 166 1.33 -7.68 -12.80
CA ALA A 166 0.59 -7.06 -11.72
C ALA A 166 1.32 -7.17 -10.37
N ILE A 167 1.97 -8.30 -10.10
CA ILE A 167 2.75 -8.53 -8.87
C ILE A 167 4.06 -7.74 -8.90
N GLU A 168 4.78 -7.73 -10.02
CA GLU A 168 5.96 -6.88 -10.18
C GLU A 168 5.60 -5.39 -9.99
N ASN A 169 4.45 -4.95 -10.49
CA ASN A 169 3.95 -3.58 -10.29
C ASN A 169 3.61 -3.30 -8.81
N VAL A 170 3.21 -4.29 -8.00
CA VAL A 170 3.02 -4.14 -6.54
C VAL A 170 4.35 -3.87 -5.87
N LEU A 171 5.35 -4.67 -6.21
CA LEU A 171 6.69 -4.52 -5.67
C LEU A 171 7.28 -3.15 -6.02
N ALA A 172 7.15 -2.74 -7.28
CA ALA A 172 7.67 -1.47 -7.78
C ALA A 172 7.04 -0.27 -7.07
N ARG A 173 5.70 -0.22 -6.94
CA ARG A 173 5.02 0.90 -6.28
C ARG A 173 5.29 0.94 -4.78
N ASN A 174 5.42 -0.21 -4.11
CA ASN A 174 5.82 -0.25 -2.70
C ASN A 174 7.22 0.35 -2.50
N CYS A 175 8.19 -0.01 -3.35
CA CYS A 175 9.51 0.60 -3.27
C CYS A 175 9.55 2.07 -3.69
N ALA A 176 8.68 2.51 -4.60
CA ALA A 176 8.52 3.93 -4.92
C ALA A 176 8.00 4.71 -3.70
N LEU A 177 6.97 4.20 -3.01
CA LEU A 177 6.47 4.79 -1.76
C LEU A 177 7.55 4.86 -0.68
N ALA A 178 8.34 3.79 -0.50
CA ALA A 178 9.46 3.79 0.43
C ALA A 178 10.45 4.92 0.11
N LYS A 179 10.79 5.09 -1.17
CA LYS A 179 11.70 6.16 -1.63
C LYS A 179 11.13 7.55 -1.39
N GLU A 180 9.84 7.78 -1.69
CA GLU A 180 9.15 9.05 -1.43
C GLU A 180 9.15 9.42 0.05
N LEU A 181 9.01 8.42 0.93
CA LEU A 181 9.06 8.60 2.37
C LEU A 181 10.49 8.60 2.95
N TYR A 182 11.54 8.62 2.12
CA TYR A 182 12.93 8.52 2.55
C TYR A 182 13.25 7.28 3.41
N ILE A 183 12.51 6.18 3.21
CA ILE A 183 12.75 4.89 3.84
C ILE A 183 13.88 4.17 3.10
N ASN A 184 15.09 4.28 3.64
CA ASN A 184 16.30 3.69 3.06
C ASN A 184 16.67 2.33 3.68
N VAL A 185 16.01 1.94 4.77
CA VAL A 185 16.31 0.72 5.52
C VAL A 185 15.02 0.02 5.93
N THR A 186 15.07 -1.31 5.97
CA THR A 186 13.99 -2.15 6.50
C THR A 186 14.45 -2.83 7.80
N PRO A 187 13.56 -3.07 8.78
CA PRO A 187 12.14 -2.73 8.76
C PRO A 187 11.89 -1.23 8.98
N ALA A 188 10.80 -0.73 8.41
CA ALA A 188 10.28 0.60 8.70
C ALA A 188 8.76 0.53 8.81
N LEU A 189 8.23 1.23 9.81
CA LEU A 189 6.82 1.27 10.11
C LEU A 189 6.28 2.64 9.75
N VAL A 190 5.07 2.70 9.19
CA VAL A 190 4.30 3.95 9.10
C VAL A 190 3.12 3.81 10.03
N LEU A 191 3.03 4.73 10.99
CA LEU A 191 1.96 4.76 11.97
C LEU A 191 1.51 6.21 12.15
N GLY A 192 0.24 6.47 11.89
CA GLY A 192 -0.27 7.83 11.81
C GLY A 192 0.43 8.61 10.71
N ASP A 193 1.02 9.73 11.10
CA ASP A 193 1.72 10.65 10.18
C ASP A 193 3.24 10.64 10.41
N GLU A 194 3.78 9.55 10.97
CA GLU A 194 5.20 9.37 11.27
C GLU A 194 5.76 8.05 10.71
N VAL A 195 7.03 8.08 10.33
CA VAL A 195 7.82 6.89 9.94
C VAL A 195 8.73 6.50 11.09
N ILE A 196 8.65 5.25 11.54
CA ILE A 196 9.48 4.69 12.60
C ILE A 196 10.43 3.67 11.97
N SER A 197 11.72 3.96 12.02
CA SER A 197 12.75 3.10 11.40
C SER A 197 13.40 2.16 12.41
N GLY A 198 13.55 0.89 12.04
CA GLY A 198 14.25 -0.11 12.83
C GLY A 198 13.33 -1.01 13.64
N VAL A 199 13.94 -1.77 14.56
CA VAL A 199 13.25 -2.78 15.37
C VAL A 199 12.80 -2.17 16.67
N LEU A 200 11.53 -2.36 17.02
CA LEU A 200 10.93 -1.89 18.26
C LEU A 200 10.85 -3.02 19.29
N LYS A 201 10.94 -2.63 20.57
CA LYS A 201 10.48 -3.48 21.67
C LYS A 201 8.95 -3.44 21.71
N ILE A 202 8.31 -4.54 22.11
CA ILE A 202 6.85 -4.66 22.16
C ILE A 202 6.19 -3.48 22.91
N HIS A 203 6.63 -3.16 24.12
CA HIS A 203 6.08 -2.03 24.89
C HIS A 203 6.25 -0.66 24.23
N THR A 204 7.28 -0.48 23.39
CA THR A 204 7.45 0.76 22.64
C THR A 204 6.44 0.82 21.49
N LEU A 205 6.26 -0.29 20.77
CA LEU A 205 5.26 -0.38 19.72
C LEU A 205 3.84 -0.18 20.27
N GLU A 206 3.50 -0.81 21.39
CA GLU A 206 2.19 -0.65 22.06
C GLU A 206 1.93 0.81 22.46
N ARG A 207 2.94 1.53 22.98
CA ARG A 207 2.79 2.97 23.28
C ARG A 207 2.54 3.79 22.03
N PHE A 208 3.21 3.49 20.91
CA PHE A 208 2.97 4.18 19.65
C PHE A 208 1.55 3.92 19.11
N ILE A 209 1.08 2.68 19.17
CA ILE A 209 -0.28 2.30 18.78
C ILE A 209 -1.31 3.05 19.64
N ALA A 210 -1.12 3.06 20.96
CA ALA A 210 -2.01 3.77 21.89
C ALA A 210 -2.02 5.29 21.63
N LYS A 211 -0.85 5.89 21.37
CA LYS A 211 -0.74 7.31 21.01
C LYS A 211 -1.51 7.60 19.72
N GLU A 212 -1.30 6.81 18.66
CA GLU A 212 -1.97 7.01 17.38
C GLU A 212 -3.49 6.86 17.51
N ARG A 213 -3.96 5.90 18.32
CA ARG A 213 -5.39 5.71 18.61
C ARG A 213 -6.01 6.98 19.21
N GLU A 214 -5.34 7.60 20.17
CA GLU A 214 -5.82 8.85 20.76
C GLU A 214 -5.76 10.03 19.77
N GLU A 215 -4.73 10.11 18.94
CA GLU A 215 -4.63 11.13 17.88
C GLU A 215 -5.69 10.95 16.78
N ALA A 216 -6.00 9.72 16.41
CA ALA A 216 -7.08 9.40 15.48
C ALA A 216 -8.45 9.83 16.03
N LYS A 217 -8.74 9.53 17.32
CA LYS A 217 -9.97 10.00 17.98
C LYS A 217 -10.06 11.53 18.02
N ARG A 218 -8.94 12.22 18.31
CA ARG A 218 -8.90 13.70 18.29
C ARG A 218 -9.17 14.26 16.90
N ARG A 219 -8.59 13.68 15.85
CA ARG A 219 -8.82 14.08 14.45
C ARG A 219 -10.30 13.91 14.08
N ALA A 220 -10.88 12.74 14.35
CA ALA A 220 -12.30 12.47 14.11
C ALA A 220 -13.22 13.45 14.87
N GLY A 221 -12.94 13.70 16.16
CA GLY A 221 -13.72 14.64 16.96
C GLY A 221 -13.55 16.11 16.54
N SER A 222 -12.38 16.50 16.03
CA SER A 222 -12.14 17.85 15.50
C SER A 222 -12.89 18.09 14.19
N GLN A 223 -12.97 17.07 13.34
CA GLN A 223 -13.69 17.13 12.09
C GLN A 223 -15.19 17.29 12.33
N LEU A 224 -15.75 16.57 13.32
CA LEU A 224 -17.15 16.73 13.72
C LEU A 224 -17.46 18.17 14.18
N ARG A 225 -16.61 18.75 15.06
CA ARG A 225 -16.77 20.14 15.51
C ARG A 225 -16.64 21.17 14.38
N HIS A 226 -15.81 20.90 13.37
CA HIS A 226 -15.70 21.76 12.20
C HIS A 226 -16.99 21.75 11.38
N PHE A 227 -17.60 20.58 11.16
CA PHE A 227 -18.90 20.48 10.48
C PHE A 227 -20.02 21.18 11.25
N ASP A 228 -20.07 21.03 12.58
CA ASP A 228 -21.05 21.73 13.42
C ASP A 228 -20.91 23.26 13.33
N SER A 229 -19.67 23.76 13.28
CA SER A 229 -19.38 25.19 13.11
C SER A 229 -19.74 25.72 11.72
N VAL A 230 -19.47 24.94 10.66
CA VAL A 230 -19.87 25.28 9.28
C VAL A 230 -21.40 25.27 9.14
N ALA A 231 -22.08 24.31 9.77
CA ALA A 231 -23.54 24.27 9.82
C ALA A 231 -24.14 25.46 10.60
N ALA A 232 -23.50 25.89 11.69
CA ALA A 232 -23.92 27.05 12.48
C ALA A 232 -23.60 28.40 11.79
N GLY A 233 -22.60 28.45 10.90
CA GLY A 233 -22.23 29.62 10.11
C GLY A 233 -22.98 29.77 8.78
N ALA A 234 -23.83 28.81 8.41
CA ALA A 234 -24.72 28.95 7.27
C ALA A 234 -25.82 29.97 7.61
N ILE A 235 -25.72 31.16 7.02
CA ILE A 235 -26.74 32.22 7.08
C ILE A 235 -28.11 31.58 6.78
N PRO A 236 -29.12 31.72 7.65
CA PRO A 236 -30.45 31.19 7.35
C PRO A 236 -30.98 31.95 6.13
N PHE A 237 -31.03 31.27 4.99
CA PHE A 237 -31.81 31.74 3.86
C PHE A 237 -33.27 31.75 4.32
N PHE A 238 -33.76 32.96 4.59
CA PHE A 238 -35.12 33.24 5.01
C PHE A 238 -36.11 32.70 3.97
N GLY A 239 -37.09 31.94 4.46
CA GLY A 239 -38.37 31.75 3.79
C GLY A 239 -38.45 30.53 2.87
N HIS A 240 -38.89 29.41 3.41
CA HIS A 240 -40.21 28.86 3.08
C HIS A 240 -40.61 27.86 4.16
N GLU A 241 -41.66 28.19 4.91
CA GLU A 241 -42.26 27.32 5.93
C GLU A 241 -42.79 26.03 5.28
N CYS A 242 -42.08 24.91 5.49
CA CYS A 242 -42.68 23.59 5.31
C CYS A 242 -43.61 23.31 6.50
N ARG A 243 -44.89 23.69 6.36
CA ARG A 243 -45.97 23.35 7.27
C ARG A 243 -46.19 21.83 7.28
N PHE A 244 -45.55 21.11 8.20
CA PHE A 244 -45.82 19.69 8.45
C PHE A 244 -47.23 19.51 9.04
N SER A 245 -48.16 18.98 8.24
CA SER A 245 -49.47 18.56 8.76
C SER A 245 -49.32 17.28 9.58
N ARG A 246 -49.63 17.35 10.87
CA ARG A 246 -49.81 16.18 11.74
C ARG A 246 -51.04 15.38 11.29
N ARG A 247 -50.86 14.36 10.46
CA ARG A 247 -51.81 13.25 10.32
C ARG A 247 -51.12 12.03 9.69
N ALA A 248 -50.51 11.21 10.54
CA ALA A 248 -50.35 9.79 10.27
C ALA A 248 -50.24 9.08 11.62
N LYS A 249 -51.38 8.58 12.10
CA LYS A 249 -51.45 7.62 13.20
C LYS A 249 -50.90 6.29 12.69
N SER A 250 -50.02 5.69 13.49
CA SER A 250 -49.85 4.25 13.69
C SER A 250 -49.80 3.35 12.45
N LEU A 251 -48.61 2.90 12.09
CA LEU A 251 -48.37 1.50 11.67
C LEU A 251 -46.88 1.18 11.84
N ILE A 252 -46.61 0.29 12.79
CA ILE A 252 -45.34 -0.37 13.03
C ILE A 252 -45.19 -1.43 11.93
N TRP A 253 -44.06 -1.47 11.22
CA TRP A 253 -43.48 -2.71 10.65
C TRP A 253 -41.97 -2.51 10.38
N PRO A 254 -41.14 -3.57 10.49
CA PRO A 254 -39.68 -3.46 10.53
C PRO A 254 -39.01 -3.63 9.15
N GLY A 255 -37.81 -3.07 8.98
CA GLY A 255 -36.86 -3.51 7.95
C GLY A 255 -36.54 -2.51 6.83
N ASN A 256 -35.27 -2.11 6.78
CA ASN A 256 -34.48 -1.63 5.63
C ASN A 256 -35.20 -0.84 4.51
N ALA A 257 -34.97 0.48 4.47
CA ALA A 257 -35.11 1.24 3.23
C ALA A 257 -33.96 2.25 3.06
N VAL A 258 -33.22 2.03 1.98
CA VAL A 258 -32.22 2.89 1.37
C VAL A 258 -32.85 4.24 1.01
N LEU A 259 -32.21 5.34 1.42
CA LEU A 259 -32.64 6.70 1.12
C LEU A 259 -32.35 7.03 -0.36
N ALA A 260 -33.32 6.81 -1.24
CA ALA A 260 -33.26 7.30 -2.63
C ALA A 260 -34.01 8.63 -2.73
N CYS A 261 -33.25 9.73 -2.80
CA CYS A 261 -33.81 11.06 -3.02
C CYS A 261 -34.14 11.24 -4.51
N LYS A 262 -35.43 11.20 -4.86
CA LYS A 262 -35.94 11.39 -6.22
C LYS A 262 -36.32 12.86 -6.40
N VAL A 263 -35.46 13.63 -7.08
CA VAL A 263 -35.75 15.01 -7.49
C VAL A 263 -36.73 14.97 -8.66
N LEU A 264 -37.98 15.39 -8.43
CA LEU A 264 -38.98 15.61 -9.48
C LEU A 264 -39.10 17.12 -9.73
N HIS A 265 -38.70 17.55 -10.93
CA HIS A 265 -38.99 18.86 -11.47
C HIS A 265 -40.43 18.89 -12.00
N SER A 266 -41.24 19.85 -11.53
CA SER A 266 -42.41 20.32 -12.28
C SER A 266 -42.77 21.74 -11.88
N ALA A 267 -42.40 22.72 -12.70
CA ALA A 267 -43.04 24.02 -12.75
C ALA A 267 -43.32 24.35 -14.22
N ARG A 268 -44.59 24.61 -14.50
CA ARG A 268 -45.19 24.84 -15.83
C ARG A 268 -45.86 26.21 -15.75
N PHE A 269 -45.61 27.12 -16.69
CA PHE A 269 -46.47 28.23 -17.17
C PHE A 269 -45.65 29.20 -18.07
N PRO A 270 -46.26 30.02 -18.95
CA PRO A 270 -47.26 29.76 -19.99
C PRO A 270 -46.72 30.04 -21.41
N GLN A 271 -47.47 29.64 -22.43
CA GLN A 271 -47.22 29.95 -23.84
C GLN A 271 -47.77 31.33 -24.26
N LEU A 272 -47.07 32.00 -25.17
CA LEU A 272 -47.63 32.89 -26.20
C LEU A 272 -46.57 33.23 -27.27
N GLY A 273 -46.95 33.15 -28.55
CA GLY A 273 -46.28 33.84 -29.66
C GLY A 273 -45.60 32.98 -30.72
N ARG A 274 -46.35 32.56 -31.74
CA ARG A 274 -45.83 32.16 -33.07
C ARG A 274 -45.36 33.40 -33.83
N THR A 275 -44.19 33.37 -34.46
CA THR A 275 -43.99 33.81 -35.86
C THR A 275 -42.75 33.14 -36.48
N ARG A 276 -42.90 32.79 -37.76
CA ARG A 276 -41.93 32.13 -38.65
C ARG A 276 -40.71 33.02 -38.95
N SER A 277 -39.53 32.43 -39.18
CA SER A 277 -38.77 32.70 -40.41
C SER A 277 -37.76 31.58 -40.70
N HIS A 278 -37.49 31.43 -42.00
CA HIS A 278 -36.77 30.37 -42.70
C HIS A 278 -35.23 30.36 -42.51
N SER A 279 -34.65 29.21 -42.90
CA SER A 279 -33.29 28.97 -43.45
C SER A 279 -32.12 29.16 -42.49
N SER A 280 -31.10 28.30 -42.40
CA SER A 280 -30.46 27.35 -43.34
C SER A 280 -29.70 26.30 -42.51
N GLY A 281 -29.78 24.99 -42.80
CA GLY A 281 -28.76 24.28 -43.59
C GLY A 281 -27.37 24.31 -42.93
N SER A 282 -26.94 23.28 -42.20
CA SER A 282 -26.18 22.17 -42.82
C SER A 282 -25.96 21.02 -41.83
N ILE A 283 -26.11 19.81 -42.34
CA ILE A 283 -26.03 18.52 -41.65
C ILE A 283 -24.85 17.75 -42.25
N GLN A 284 -24.00 17.20 -41.36
CA GLN A 284 -23.15 15.99 -41.49
C GLN A 284 -21.81 16.02 -42.28
N PRO A 285 -20.91 15.01 -42.13
CA PRO A 285 -21.05 13.73 -41.39
C PRO A 285 -19.89 13.27 -40.47
N VAL A 286 -20.29 12.31 -39.64
CA VAL A 286 -19.49 11.28 -38.95
C VAL A 286 -18.82 10.35 -39.99
N LEU A 287 -17.54 10.03 -39.81
CA LEU A 287 -16.84 9.00 -40.60
C LEU A 287 -16.56 7.77 -39.73
N VAL A 288 -17.32 6.70 -39.98
CA VAL A 288 -17.08 5.32 -39.53
C VAL A 288 -16.48 4.57 -40.72
N PHE A 289 -15.31 3.97 -40.57
CA PHE A 289 -14.73 3.07 -41.57
C PHE A 289 -14.95 1.60 -41.18
N PRO A 290 -15.39 0.73 -42.12
CA PRO A 290 -15.64 -0.68 -41.85
C PRO A 290 -14.43 -1.58 -42.13
N PHE A 291 -14.41 -2.69 -41.40
CA PHE A 291 -13.62 -3.91 -41.62
C PHE A 291 -13.77 -4.48 -43.03
N ARG A 292 -12.67 -5.02 -43.61
CA ARG A 292 -12.76 -6.07 -44.64
C ARG A 292 -11.59 -7.06 -44.56
N HIS A 293 -11.95 -8.34 -44.56
CA HIS A 293 -11.09 -9.53 -44.57
C HIS A 293 -10.28 -9.70 -45.87
N ARG A 294 -9.10 -10.30 -45.77
CA ARG A 294 -8.47 -11.09 -46.86
C ARG A 294 -7.77 -12.33 -46.28
N ARG A 295 -8.13 -13.53 -46.78
CA ARG A 295 -7.46 -14.81 -46.50
C ARG A 295 -6.54 -15.22 -47.67
N LEU A 296 -5.32 -15.61 -47.31
CA LEU A 296 -4.47 -16.75 -47.73
C LEU A 296 -4.33 -17.18 -49.20
N SER A 297 -3.07 -17.32 -49.67
CA SER A 297 -2.48 -18.57 -50.23
C SER A 297 -0.95 -18.46 -50.50
N PRO A 298 -0.20 -19.59 -50.69
CA PRO A 298 1.21 -19.73 -50.28
C PRO A 298 2.26 -20.10 -51.37
N LYS A 299 3.56 -19.95 -51.00
CA LYS A 299 4.78 -20.70 -51.43
C LYS A 299 5.43 -20.38 -52.81
N PRO A 300 6.77 -20.55 -52.98
CA PRO A 300 7.41 -21.87 -53.12
C PRO A 300 8.70 -22.13 -52.32
N ARG A 301 8.99 -23.43 -52.19
CA ARG A 301 10.23 -24.06 -51.69
C ARG A 301 11.33 -24.03 -52.75
N GLN A 302 12.58 -23.90 -52.32
CA GLN A 302 13.73 -24.45 -53.04
C GLN A 302 14.34 -25.61 -52.22
N LYS A 303 14.87 -26.59 -52.96
CA LYS A 303 15.28 -27.95 -52.59
C LYS A 303 16.67 -28.09 -53.28
N ILE A 304 17.76 -28.58 -52.68
CA ILE A 304 18.21 -29.98 -52.64
C ILE A 304 19.67 -30.01 -52.14
N GLY A 305 20.01 -31.08 -51.39
CA GLY A 305 21.36 -31.64 -51.25
C GLY A 305 21.70 -31.92 -49.78
N GLY A 306 21.79 -33.14 -49.24
CA GLY A 306 21.81 -34.49 -49.80
C GLY A 306 23.06 -35.24 -49.33
N ARG A 307 22.90 -36.19 -48.39
CA ARG A 307 23.69 -37.40 -48.02
C ARG A 307 23.49 -37.64 -46.50
N ARG A 308 22.79 -38.70 -46.01
CA ARG A 308 23.13 -40.15 -45.92
C ARG A 308 24.54 -40.36 -45.36
N ALA A 309 24.80 -41.18 -44.34
CA ALA A 309 24.17 -42.44 -43.96
C ALA A 309 24.57 -42.83 -42.52
N ASP A 310 23.83 -43.80 -41.94
CA ASP A 310 24.26 -44.95 -41.11
C ASP A 310 25.11 -44.72 -39.84
N ALA A 311 25.07 -45.50 -38.77
CA ALA A 311 24.25 -46.56 -38.20
C ALA A 311 24.96 -46.96 -36.88
N CYS A 312 24.38 -47.90 -36.14
CA CYS A 312 25.07 -48.80 -35.20
C CYS A 312 25.39 -48.33 -33.76
N PHE A 313 24.47 -48.67 -32.85
CA PHE A 313 24.68 -49.69 -31.81
C PHE A 313 26.13 -49.93 -31.31
N ARG A 314 26.40 -49.67 -30.02
CA ARG A 314 26.94 -50.65 -29.05
C ARG A 314 27.21 -50.04 -27.66
N SER A 315 26.56 -50.65 -26.67
CA SER A 315 27.06 -51.08 -25.33
C SER A 315 28.33 -50.45 -24.71
N ARG A 316 28.14 -49.96 -23.48
CA ARG A 316 28.97 -50.08 -22.24
C ARG A 316 30.25 -50.96 -22.32
N PRO A 317 31.32 -50.63 -21.57
CA PRO A 317 31.43 -51.10 -20.17
C PRO A 317 32.07 -50.12 -19.17
N ALA A 318 32.11 -50.59 -17.92
CA ALA A 318 32.47 -49.95 -16.67
C ALA A 318 33.98 -49.83 -16.38
N ARG A 319 34.27 -49.15 -15.25
CA ARG A 319 35.55 -49.01 -14.49
C ARG A 319 36.53 -47.98 -15.10
N ARG A 320 37.18 -47.11 -14.33
CA ARG A 320 37.62 -47.17 -12.93
C ARG A 320 37.10 -46.01 -12.09
#